data_AF-A0A968XY40-F1
#
_entry.id   AF-A0A968XY40-F1
#
_cell.length_a   1.000
_cell.length_b   1.000
_cell.length_c   1.000
_cell.angle_alpha   90.00
_cell.angle_beta   90.00
_cell.angle_gamma   90.00
#
_symmetry.space_group_name_H-M   'P 1'
#
loop_
_entity.id
_entity.type
_entity.pdbx_description
1 polymer ?
#
loop_
_entity_poly.entity_id
_entity_poly.type
_entity_poly.pdbx_seq_one_letter_code
_entity_poly.pdbx_strand_id
1 'polypeptide(L)'
;MNFVFPPAVQAAIEAGKYVQVFTSAGVPIGMARDAATGQFAAHAVGAVVNNSPLSPLVSPVQLAMGGLQMYQTHQGFQAVQASLGVLQATTAVIGVGVAAGLALSAVNLHQTLKLKKAVEKLNVKVENGFINLEQLVKGQGAEIKQLIAEVVADLKFENHRLVLVRAYGLFNQAIQRMRSALQLQDINRRNSEIDLARGMLFEALADYRNPQLLSETCAAGQLRRLECSWTIEQSIIATYQVQNEYGAAGDRLSQLQQQIRQDGLTVIADCDSDDELDFLFPEIACIHDRDLVLLDTWQNQIEWMKALPPSELKQLQSAEFSKSDSAVMVDKNSAATALAIPDEQLFYENLKPKSHFYALRAQLEFMLDRQQRQDYENYIIEQGEIAGHKTLVASNLKQASDLAVANLFYYFKVRDESEDESEL
;
A
#
# COMPACT_ATOMS: atom_id res chain seq x y z
N MET A 1 11.37 5.25 -8.68
CA MET A 1 10.87 3.92 -9.12
C MET A 1 11.53 3.56 -10.44
N ASN A 2 11.99 2.32 -10.59
CA ASN A 2 12.60 1.83 -11.83
C ASN A 2 11.75 0.71 -12.42
N PHE A 3 11.41 0.81 -13.70
CA PHE A 3 10.70 -0.24 -14.41
C PHE A 3 11.65 -1.33 -14.87
N VAL A 4 11.22 -2.58 -14.72
CA VAL A 4 11.96 -3.76 -15.15
C VAL A 4 11.36 -4.25 -16.46
N PHE A 5 12.13 -4.19 -17.54
CA PHE A 5 11.74 -4.71 -18.85
C PHE A 5 12.27 -6.14 -19.06
N PRO A 6 11.67 -6.94 -19.96
CA PRO A 6 12.24 -8.22 -20.37
C PRO A 6 13.72 -8.06 -20.80
N PRO A 7 14.61 -9.04 -20.55
CA PRO A 7 16.05 -8.90 -20.83
C PRO A 7 16.38 -8.47 -22.27
N ALA A 8 15.63 -8.98 -23.26
CA ALA A 8 15.80 -8.59 -24.66
C ALA A 8 15.41 -7.12 -24.92
N VAL A 9 14.37 -6.64 -24.25
CA VAL A 9 13.92 -5.24 -24.31
C VAL A 9 14.91 -4.33 -23.60
N GLN A 10 15.43 -4.76 -22.45
CA GLN A 10 16.46 -4.03 -21.70
C GLN A 10 17.73 -3.84 -22.55
N ALA A 11 18.22 -4.92 -23.17
CA ALA A 11 19.37 -4.85 -24.09
C ALA A 11 19.08 -3.96 -25.32
N ALA A 12 17.84 -3.95 -25.82
CA ALA A 12 17.44 -3.06 -26.91
C ALA A 12 17.37 -1.59 -26.47
N ILE A 13 16.99 -1.30 -25.23
CA ILE A 13 17.05 0.06 -24.65
C ILE A 13 18.52 0.50 -24.51
N GLU A 14 19.38 -0.34 -23.96
CA GLU A 14 20.82 -0.05 -23.79
C GLU A 14 21.53 0.15 -25.13
N ALA A 15 21.13 -0.60 -26.16
CA ALA A 15 21.64 -0.43 -27.51
C ALA A 15 21.04 0.78 -28.27
N GLY A 16 20.15 1.56 -27.64
CA GLY A 16 19.49 2.73 -28.24
C GLY A 16 18.47 2.38 -29.32
N LYS A 17 18.09 1.10 -29.47
CA LYS A 17 17.05 0.67 -30.41
C LYS A 17 15.67 0.98 -29.89
N TYR A 18 15.46 0.86 -28.59
CA TYR A 18 14.23 1.24 -27.90
C TYR A 18 14.49 2.42 -26.96
N VAL A 19 13.47 3.23 -26.72
CA VAL A 19 13.51 4.36 -25.80
C VAL A 19 12.38 4.21 -24.80
N GLN A 20 12.70 4.30 -23.50
CA GLN A 20 11.67 4.31 -22.46
C GLN A 20 10.78 5.55 -22.61
N VAL A 21 9.48 5.37 -22.41
CA VAL A 21 8.51 6.47 -22.45
C VAL A 21 8.59 7.26 -21.14
N PHE A 22 8.48 8.58 -21.25
CA PHE A 22 8.38 9.49 -20.12
C PHE A 22 7.15 10.39 -20.27
N THR A 23 6.57 10.81 -19.15
CA THR A 23 5.58 11.89 -19.14
C THR A 23 6.24 13.23 -19.52
N SER A 24 5.43 14.25 -19.80
CA SER A 24 5.94 15.62 -20.04
C SER A 24 6.73 16.18 -18.85
N ALA A 25 6.46 15.70 -17.64
CA ALA A 25 7.18 16.06 -16.42
C ALA A 25 8.48 15.24 -16.22
N GLY A 26 8.85 14.36 -17.16
CA GLY A 26 10.04 13.51 -17.07
C GLY A 26 9.87 12.30 -16.15
N VAL A 27 8.64 11.93 -15.80
CA VAL A 27 8.37 10.72 -14.99
C VAL A 27 8.40 9.49 -15.90
N PRO A 28 9.18 8.45 -15.58
CA PRO A 28 9.23 7.25 -16.41
C PRO A 28 7.88 6.53 -16.44
N ILE A 29 7.60 5.92 -17.59
CA ILE A 29 6.45 5.06 -17.82
C ILE A 29 6.97 3.65 -18.14
N GLY A 30 6.21 2.63 -17.74
CA GLY A 30 6.55 1.22 -18.01
C GLY A 30 6.33 0.80 -19.46
N MET A 31 6.59 1.68 -20.42
CA MET A 31 6.45 1.46 -21.85
C MET A 31 7.74 1.83 -22.56
N ALA A 32 8.03 1.16 -23.67
CA ALA A 32 9.13 1.50 -24.55
C ALA A 32 8.65 1.66 -25.99
N ARG A 33 9.26 2.61 -26.72
CA ARG A 33 9.04 2.83 -28.15
C ARG A 33 10.27 2.42 -28.95
N ASP A 34 10.04 1.97 -30.17
CA ASP A 34 11.10 1.81 -31.15
C ASP A 34 11.66 3.19 -31.56
N ALA A 35 12.98 3.35 -31.47
CA ALA A 35 13.65 4.62 -31.68
C ALA A 35 13.60 5.10 -33.13
N ALA A 36 13.48 4.18 -34.10
CA ALA A 36 13.44 4.49 -35.52
C ALA A 36 12.03 4.86 -35.99
N THR A 37 11.02 4.20 -35.45
CA THR A 37 9.63 4.30 -35.92
C THR A 37 8.71 5.08 -34.98
N GLY A 38 9.12 5.31 -33.73
CA GLY A 38 8.32 5.94 -32.68
C GLY A 38 7.15 5.08 -32.20
N GLN A 39 7.04 3.84 -32.66
CA GLN A 39 5.94 2.93 -32.35
C GLN A 39 6.13 2.25 -31.00
N PHE A 40 5.04 1.94 -30.30
CA PHE A 40 5.11 1.15 -29.07
C PHE A 40 5.66 -0.25 -29.36
N ALA A 41 6.72 -0.64 -28.64
CA ALA A 41 7.47 -1.86 -28.92
C ALA A 41 7.48 -2.84 -27.74
N ALA A 42 7.41 -2.35 -26.50
CA ALA A 42 7.41 -3.21 -25.31
C ALA A 42 6.79 -2.53 -24.09
N HIS A 43 6.50 -3.34 -23.07
CA HIS A 43 6.08 -2.90 -21.75
C HIS A 43 6.97 -3.50 -20.66
N ALA A 44 6.99 -2.86 -19.50
CA ALA A 44 7.66 -3.35 -18.32
C ALA A 44 6.94 -4.61 -17.79
N VAL A 45 7.72 -5.58 -17.33
CA VAL A 45 7.23 -6.78 -16.65
C VAL A 45 7.22 -6.61 -15.15
N GLY A 46 7.89 -5.61 -14.59
CA GLY A 46 7.85 -5.33 -13.16
C GLY A 46 8.33 -3.93 -12.84
N ALA A 47 8.41 -3.62 -11.56
CA ALA A 47 9.02 -2.40 -11.08
C ALA A 47 9.66 -2.61 -9.72
N VAL A 48 10.68 -1.81 -9.43
CA VAL A 48 11.41 -1.83 -8.17
C VAL A 48 11.42 -0.43 -7.55
N VAL A 49 11.29 -0.40 -6.22
CA VAL A 49 11.50 0.79 -5.39
C VAL A 49 12.50 0.39 -4.31
N ASN A 50 13.55 1.18 -4.12
CA ASN A 50 14.64 0.91 -3.17
C ASN A 50 15.19 -0.53 -3.28
N ASN A 51 15.42 -1.01 -4.51
CA ASN A 51 15.86 -2.38 -4.83
C ASN A 51 14.89 -3.51 -4.42
N SER A 52 13.71 -3.18 -3.90
CA SER A 52 12.66 -4.13 -3.58
C SER A 52 11.64 -4.22 -4.73
N PRO A 53 11.30 -5.43 -5.20
CA PRO A 53 10.26 -5.61 -6.21
C PRO A 53 8.90 -5.18 -5.65
N LEU A 54 8.14 -4.46 -6.46
CA LEU A 54 6.72 -4.25 -6.22
C LEU A 54 5.97 -5.47 -6.75
N SER A 55 5.27 -6.18 -5.85
CA SER A 55 4.30 -7.20 -6.27
C SER A 55 3.15 -6.48 -6.99
N PRO A 56 2.76 -6.91 -8.20
CA PRO A 56 1.68 -6.22 -8.91
C PRO A 56 0.34 -6.62 -8.28
N LEU A 57 -0.13 -5.85 -7.29
CA LEU A 57 -1.54 -5.90 -6.89
C LEU A 57 -2.43 -5.45 -8.07
N VAL A 58 -1.97 -4.44 -8.81
CA VAL A 58 -2.47 -4.01 -10.12
C VAL A 58 -1.29 -3.38 -10.87
N SER A 59 -0.83 -3.93 -11.99
CA SER A 59 0.17 -3.23 -12.82
C SER A 59 -0.56 -2.17 -13.67
N PRO A 60 -0.33 -0.87 -13.43
CA PRO A 60 -1.04 0.20 -14.15
C PRO A 60 -0.83 0.15 -15.66
N VAL A 61 0.36 -0.30 -16.05
CA VAL A 61 0.86 -0.43 -17.43
C VAL A 61 0.04 -1.46 -18.22
N GLN A 62 -0.51 -2.46 -17.55
CA GLN A 62 -1.09 -3.65 -18.18
C GLN A 62 -2.61 -3.56 -18.37
N LEU A 63 -3.27 -2.70 -17.60
CA LEU A 63 -4.72 -2.48 -17.70
C LEU A 63 -5.14 -1.64 -18.92
N ALA A 64 -4.20 -1.05 -19.66
CA ALA A 64 -4.50 -0.23 -20.85
C ALA A 64 -4.51 -1.01 -22.18
N MET A 65 -4.13 -2.30 -22.19
CA MET A 65 -3.69 -2.98 -23.42
C MET A 65 -4.51 -4.24 -23.77
N GLY A 66 -5.54 -4.06 -24.59
CA GLY A 66 -6.16 -5.10 -25.43
C GLY A 66 -6.36 -6.50 -24.81
N GLY A 67 -6.19 -7.57 -25.60
CA GLY A 67 -6.44 -8.96 -25.14
C GLY A 67 -5.53 -9.47 -24.01
N LEU A 68 -4.39 -8.82 -23.74
CA LEU A 68 -3.50 -9.11 -22.61
C LEU A 68 -4.07 -8.60 -21.27
N GLN A 69 -4.92 -7.57 -21.32
CA GLN A 69 -5.66 -7.01 -20.20
C GLN A 69 -6.41 -8.11 -19.41
N MET A 70 -7.06 -9.08 -20.08
CA MET A 70 -7.92 -10.05 -19.39
C MET A 70 -7.15 -11.03 -18.50
N TYR A 71 -6.03 -11.58 -18.98
CA TYR A 71 -5.25 -12.58 -18.23
C TYR A 71 -4.54 -11.94 -17.02
N GLN A 72 -3.97 -10.75 -17.21
CA GLN A 72 -3.28 -10.03 -16.13
C GLN A 72 -4.27 -9.41 -15.13
N THR A 73 -5.42 -8.90 -15.58
CA THR A 73 -6.50 -8.46 -14.67
C THR A 73 -7.02 -9.64 -13.84
N HIS A 74 -7.11 -10.84 -14.42
CA HIS A 74 -7.49 -12.03 -13.69
C HIS A 74 -6.47 -12.39 -12.59
N GLN A 75 -5.17 -12.34 -12.87
CA GLN A 75 -4.12 -12.57 -11.88
C GLN A 75 -4.08 -11.47 -10.81
N GLY A 76 -4.21 -10.20 -11.20
CA GLY A 76 -4.31 -9.07 -10.27
C GLY A 76 -5.47 -9.27 -9.29
N PHE A 77 -6.66 -9.64 -9.78
CA PHE A 77 -7.79 -9.95 -8.91
C PHE A 77 -7.56 -11.16 -7.99
N GLN A 78 -6.78 -12.16 -8.39
CA GLN A 78 -6.39 -13.25 -7.47
C GLN A 78 -5.44 -12.76 -6.37
N ALA A 79 -4.46 -11.93 -6.72
CA ALA A 79 -3.52 -11.34 -5.76
C ALA A 79 -4.23 -10.41 -4.76
N VAL A 80 -5.16 -9.58 -5.23
CA VAL A 80 -5.99 -8.70 -4.38
C VAL A 80 -6.82 -9.54 -3.39
N GLN A 81 -7.47 -10.60 -3.88
CA GLN A 81 -8.25 -11.51 -3.03
C GLN A 81 -7.39 -12.19 -1.95
N ALA A 82 -6.19 -12.64 -2.31
CA ALA A 82 -5.22 -13.23 -1.39
C ALA A 82 -4.77 -12.23 -0.32
N SER A 83 -4.41 -11.01 -0.72
CA SER A 83 -3.98 -9.94 0.18
C SER A 83 -5.07 -9.57 1.18
N LEU A 84 -6.32 -9.39 0.70
CA LEU A 84 -7.45 -9.04 1.54
C LEU A 84 -7.73 -10.10 2.62
N GLY A 85 -7.62 -11.39 2.26
CA GLY A 85 -7.79 -12.49 3.22
C GLY A 85 -6.70 -12.55 4.30
N VAL A 86 -5.47 -12.20 3.95
CA VAL A 86 -4.36 -12.10 4.93
C VAL A 86 -4.57 -10.91 5.85
N LEU A 87 -4.86 -9.73 5.29
CA LEU A 87 -5.08 -8.51 6.06
C LEU A 87 -6.23 -8.67 7.04
N GLN A 88 -7.37 -9.19 6.59
CA GLN A 88 -8.52 -9.46 7.45
C GLN A 88 -8.21 -10.48 8.56
N ALA A 89 -7.40 -11.51 8.31
CA ALA A 89 -6.98 -12.44 9.35
C ALA A 89 -6.02 -11.79 10.36
N THR A 90 -5.13 -10.91 9.92
CA THR A 90 -4.28 -10.13 10.84
C THR A 90 -5.09 -9.11 11.64
N THR A 91 -6.09 -8.45 11.04
CA THR A 91 -7.08 -7.65 11.78
C THR A 91 -7.76 -8.49 12.84
N ALA A 92 -8.08 -9.75 12.54
CA ALA A 92 -8.71 -10.65 13.50
C ALA A 92 -7.80 -10.93 14.73
N VAL A 93 -6.51 -11.17 14.51
CA VAL A 93 -5.55 -11.43 15.61
C VAL A 93 -5.35 -10.19 16.50
N ILE A 94 -5.42 -9.00 15.92
CA ILE A 94 -5.10 -7.73 16.59
C ILE A 94 -6.38 -7.05 17.11
N GLY A 95 -7.51 -7.31 16.48
CA GLY A 95 -8.72 -6.52 16.57
C GLY A 95 -9.78 -7.21 17.42
N VAL A 96 -9.69 -6.97 18.72
CA VAL A 96 -10.76 -6.62 19.69
C VAL A 96 -10.07 -6.46 21.06
N GLY A 97 -9.99 -5.23 21.58
CA GLY A 97 -9.34 -4.90 22.86
C GLY A 97 -7.89 -4.37 22.75
N VAL A 98 -7.21 -4.23 23.89
CA VAL A 98 -5.79 -3.86 23.94
C VAL A 98 -5.00 -5.06 23.41
N ALA A 99 -4.50 -4.96 22.18
CA ALA A 99 -3.60 -5.99 21.65
C ALA A 99 -2.36 -6.02 22.54
N ALA A 100 -2.18 -7.08 23.34
CA ALA A 100 -0.93 -7.24 24.08
C ALA A 100 0.23 -7.30 23.06
N GLY A 101 1.38 -6.66 23.34
CA GLY A 101 2.51 -6.59 22.40
C GLY A 101 2.96 -7.94 21.81
N LEU A 102 2.70 -9.05 22.53
CA LEU A 102 2.89 -10.41 22.04
C LEU A 102 2.06 -10.73 20.77
N ALA A 103 0.80 -10.31 20.68
CA ALA A 103 -0.02 -10.50 19.47
C ALA A 103 0.51 -9.70 18.29
N LEU A 104 0.91 -8.44 18.50
CA LEU A 104 1.45 -7.55 17.47
C LEU A 104 2.73 -8.11 16.85
N SER A 105 3.61 -8.72 17.66
CA SER A 105 4.83 -9.37 17.18
C SER A 105 4.56 -10.54 16.21
N ALA A 106 3.43 -11.24 16.35
CA ALA A 106 3.08 -12.39 15.52
C ALA A 106 2.57 -11.99 14.12
N VAL A 107 2.21 -10.73 13.94
CA VAL A 107 1.53 -10.18 12.75
C VAL A 107 2.21 -8.91 12.22
N ASN A 108 3.45 -8.69 12.61
CA ASN A 108 4.30 -7.61 12.10
C ASN A 108 4.52 -7.71 10.58
N LEU A 109 5.11 -6.67 10.00
CA LEU A 109 5.31 -6.54 8.57
C LEU A 109 5.98 -7.77 7.94
N HIS A 110 7.03 -8.30 8.56
CA HIS A 110 7.74 -9.46 8.03
C HIS A 110 6.85 -10.70 7.96
N GLN A 111 6.08 -10.97 9.02
CA GLN A 111 5.19 -12.14 9.06
C GLN A 111 4.02 -11.98 8.08
N THR A 112 3.46 -10.78 7.98
CA THR A 112 2.39 -10.47 7.03
C THR A 112 2.85 -10.65 5.59
N LEU A 113 4.06 -10.18 5.23
CA LEU A 113 4.61 -10.38 3.88
C LEU A 113 4.90 -11.85 3.57
N LYS A 114 5.41 -12.62 4.55
CA LYS A 114 5.57 -14.09 4.40
C LYS A 114 4.24 -14.78 4.12
N LEU A 115 3.20 -14.35 4.83
CA LEU A 115 1.89 -14.95 4.70
C LEU A 115 1.21 -14.58 3.38
N LYS A 116 1.26 -13.31 2.96
CA LYS A 116 0.79 -12.87 1.63
C LYS A 116 1.43 -13.73 0.53
N LYS A 117 2.75 -13.92 0.58
CA LYS A 117 3.48 -14.79 -0.36
C LYS A 117 3.09 -16.27 -0.27
N ALA A 118 2.75 -16.77 0.93
CA ALA A 118 2.30 -18.15 1.10
C ALA A 118 0.89 -18.38 0.51
N VAL A 119 -0.02 -17.42 0.66
CA VAL A 119 -1.36 -17.46 0.04
C VAL A 119 -1.25 -17.32 -1.48
N GLU A 120 -0.42 -16.42 -2.01
CA GLU A 120 -0.15 -16.30 -3.45
C GLU A 120 0.34 -17.62 -4.06
N LYS A 121 1.20 -18.36 -3.33
CA LYS A 121 1.70 -19.67 -3.73
C LYS A 121 0.70 -20.82 -3.51
N LEU A 122 -0.53 -20.51 -3.06
CA LEU A 122 -1.59 -21.47 -2.70
C LEU A 122 -1.20 -22.45 -1.58
N ASN A 123 -0.17 -22.11 -0.79
CA ASN A 123 0.26 -22.91 0.36
C ASN A 123 -0.67 -22.70 1.58
N VAL A 124 -1.41 -21.59 1.60
CA VAL A 124 -2.39 -21.25 2.62
C VAL A 124 -3.70 -20.88 1.94
N LYS A 125 -4.81 -21.46 2.40
CA LYS A 125 -6.15 -21.22 1.86
C LYS A 125 -6.84 -20.10 2.63
N VAL A 126 -7.51 -19.21 1.89
CA VAL A 126 -8.43 -18.20 2.46
C VAL A 126 -9.85 -18.75 2.38
N GLU A 127 -10.53 -18.85 3.52
CA GLU A 127 -11.92 -19.25 3.64
C GLU A 127 -12.73 -18.14 4.30
N ASN A 128 -13.80 -17.68 3.64
CA ASN A 128 -14.67 -16.59 4.15
C ASN A 128 -13.93 -15.30 4.52
N GLY A 129 -12.76 -15.05 3.90
CA GLY A 129 -11.96 -13.84 4.12
C GLY A 129 -10.95 -13.99 5.25
N PHE A 130 -10.85 -15.18 5.84
CA PHE A 130 -9.89 -15.49 6.86
C PHE A 130 -9.00 -16.63 6.39
N ILE A 131 -7.71 -16.54 6.69
CA ILE A 131 -6.87 -17.73 6.72
C ILE A 131 -7.08 -18.46 8.06
N ASN A 132 -6.70 -19.73 8.13
CA ASN A 132 -6.65 -20.41 9.42
C ASN A 132 -5.64 -19.68 10.34
N LEU A 133 -6.12 -19.13 11.46
CA LEU A 133 -5.31 -18.39 12.43
C LEU A 133 -4.19 -19.25 13.04
N GLU A 134 -4.32 -20.58 13.05
CA GLU A 134 -3.24 -21.50 13.43
C GLU A 134 -1.99 -21.36 12.54
N GLN A 135 -2.16 -20.92 11.28
CA GLN A 135 -1.05 -20.65 10.38
C GLN A 135 -0.29 -19.38 10.77
N LEU A 136 -0.97 -18.37 11.36
CA LEU A 136 -0.33 -17.14 11.86
C LEU A 136 0.56 -17.43 13.08
N VAL A 137 0.16 -18.41 13.89
CA VAL A 137 0.89 -18.81 15.11
C VAL A 137 1.83 -19.99 14.92
N LYS A 138 2.03 -20.45 13.68
CA LYS A 138 2.90 -21.58 13.40
C LYS A 138 4.35 -21.18 13.68
N GLY A 139 4.94 -21.77 14.71
CA GLY A 139 6.29 -21.43 15.18
C GLY A 139 6.32 -20.34 16.27
N GLN A 140 5.17 -19.81 16.67
CA GLN A 140 5.04 -18.90 17.81
C GLN A 140 4.99 -19.66 19.14
N GLY A 141 5.36 -18.96 20.22
CA GLY A 141 5.32 -19.48 21.59
C GLY A 141 3.91 -19.86 22.06
N ALA A 142 3.82 -20.73 23.08
CA ALA A 142 2.54 -21.20 23.62
C ALA A 142 1.65 -20.05 24.14
N GLU A 143 2.27 -19.00 24.69
CA GLU A 143 1.60 -17.80 25.20
C GLU A 143 0.86 -17.05 24.08
N ILE A 144 1.49 -16.86 22.92
CA ILE A 144 0.87 -16.20 21.75
C ILE A 144 -0.33 -17.01 21.23
N LYS A 145 -0.21 -18.35 21.23
CA LYS A 145 -1.30 -19.24 20.83
C LYS A 145 -2.50 -19.14 21.76
N GLN A 146 -2.24 -19.08 23.06
CA GLN A 146 -3.30 -18.94 24.06
C GLN A 146 -3.99 -17.58 23.95
N LEU A 147 -3.23 -16.49 23.82
CA LEU A 147 -3.77 -15.14 23.65
C LEU A 147 -4.71 -15.06 22.44
N ILE A 148 -4.33 -15.64 21.30
CA ILE A 148 -5.19 -15.66 20.11
C ILE A 148 -6.44 -16.52 20.32
N ALA A 149 -6.34 -17.64 21.04
CA ALA A 149 -7.51 -18.45 21.37
C ALA A 149 -8.52 -17.70 22.24
N GLU A 150 -8.04 -16.85 23.16
CA GLU A 150 -8.87 -15.98 24.00
C GLU A 150 -9.55 -14.88 23.18
N VAL A 151 -8.83 -14.24 22.24
CA VAL A 151 -9.40 -13.23 21.32
C VAL A 151 -10.51 -13.83 20.44
N VAL A 152 -10.30 -15.04 19.91
CA VAL A 152 -11.28 -15.73 19.06
C VAL A 152 -12.56 -16.10 19.84
N ALA A 153 -12.47 -16.27 21.16
CA ALA A 153 -13.62 -16.54 22.01
C ALA A 153 -14.42 -15.28 22.40
N ASP A 154 -13.94 -14.07 22.07
CA ASP A 154 -14.60 -12.82 22.40
C ASP A 154 -15.84 -12.58 21.51
N LEU A 155 -16.96 -12.16 22.13
CA LEU A 155 -18.22 -11.91 21.41
C LEU A 155 -18.15 -10.67 20.50
N LYS A 156 -17.39 -9.64 20.87
CA LYS A 156 -17.15 -8.48 19.99
C LYS A 156 -16.33 -8.90 18.78
N PHE A 157 -15.36 -9.80 18.97
CA PHE A 157 -14.60 -10.38 17.87
C PHE A 157 -15.53 -11.10 16.89
N GLU A 158 -16.43 -11.94 17.37
CA GLU A 158 -17.38 -12.63 16.51
C GLU A 158 -18.31 -11.66 15.75
N ASN A 159 -18.77 -10.59 16.39
CA ASN A 159 -19.57 -9.56 15.73
C ASN A 159 -18.80 -8.85 14.59
N HIS A 160 -17.56 -8.44 14.83
CA HIS A 160 -16.70 -7.87 13.79
C HIS A 160 -16.45 -8.89 12.67
N ARG A 161 -16.15 -10.14 13.05
CA ARG A 161 -15.91 -11.23 12.12
C ARG A 161 -17.08 -11.44 11.17
N LEU A 162 -18.32 -11.46 11.66
CA LEU A 162 -19.51 -11.66 10.85
C LEU A 162 -19.70 -10.55 9.81
N VAL A 163 -19.50 -9.29 10.19
CA VAL A 163 -19.55 -8.15 9.26
C VAL A 163 -18.47 -8.29 8.18
N LEU A 164 -17.24 -8.62 8.57
CA LEU A 164 -16.13 -8.78 7.63
C LEU A 164 -16.27 -10.01 6.71
N VAL A 165 -16.86 -11.12 7.19
CA VAL A 165 -17.22 -12.28 6.35
C VAL A 165 -18.18 -11.85 5.25
N ARG A 166 -19.22 -11.07 5.61
CA ARG A 166 -20.20 -10.56 4.64
C ARG A 166 -19.53 -9.65 3.60
N ALA A 167 -18.75 -8.68 4.06
CA ALA A 167 -18.04 -7.73 3.20
C ALA A 167 -17.09 -8.44 2.23
N TYR A 168 -16.31 -9.42 2.73
CA TYR A 168 -15.45 -10.25 1.90
C TYR A 168 -16.23 -11.11 0.90
N GLY A 169 -17.41 -11.61 1.30
CA GLY A 169 -18.33 -12.32 0.42
C GLY A 169 -18.81 -11.46 -0.75
N LEU A 170 -19.16 -10.19 -0.49
CA LEU A 170 -19.52 -9.20 -1.52
C LEU A 170 -18.34 -8.90 -2.43
N PHE A 171 -17.15 -8.67 -1.85
CA PHE A 171 -15.92 -8.45 -2.60
C PHE A 171 -15.63 -9.61 -3.57
N ASN A 172 -15.67 -10.85 -3.11
CA ASN A 172 -15.44 -12.02 -3.97
C ASN A 172 -16.46 -12.14 -5.10
N GLN A 173 -17.73 -11.87 -4.82
CA GLN A 173 -18.77 -11.89 -5.84
C GLN A 173 -18.52 -10.81 -6.90
N ALA A 174 -18.10 -9.60 -6.48
CA ALA A 174 -17.70 -8.54 -7.39
C ALA A 174 -16.53 -8.97 -8.27
N ILE A 175 -15.49 -9.57 -7.69
CA ILE A 175 -14.33 -10.07 -8.43
C ILE A 175 -14.72 -11.17 -9.43
N GLN A 176 -15.59 -12.10 -9.05
CA GLN A 176 -16.10 -13.14 -9.95
C GLN A 176 -16.91 -12.54 -11.11
N ARG A 177 -17.78 -11.56 -10.82
CA ARG A 177 -18.52 -10.82 -11.86
C ARG A 177 -17.59 -10.07 -12.80
N MET A 178 -16.57 -9.39 -12.28
CA MET A 178 -15.57 -8.72 -13.12
C MET A 178 -14.86 -9.70 -14.05
N ARG A 179 -14.46 -10.88 -13.56
CA ARG A 179 -13.84 -11.94 -14.39
C ARG A 179 -14.77 -12.39 -15.52
N SER A 180 -16.06 -12.57 -15.23
CA SER A 180 -17.06 -12.91 -16.25
C SER A 180 -17.29 -11.77 -17.24
N ALA A 181 -17.37 -10.52 -16.76
CA ALA A 181 -17.57 -9.34 -17.58
C ALA A 181 -16.47 -9.19 -18.63
N LEU A 182 -15.21 -9.43 -18.25
CA LEU A 182 -14.06 -9.35 -19.15
C LEU A 182 -14.11 -10.37 -20.31
N GLN A 183 -14.92 -11.43 -20.19
CA GLN A 183 -15.12 -12.42 -21.26
C GLN A 183 -16.25 -12.05 -22.23
N LEU A 184 -17.05 -11.02 -21.91
CA LEU A 184 -18.17 -10.59 -22.74
C LEU A 184 -17.69 -9.76 -23.93
N GLN A 185 -18.13 -10.16 -25.14
CA GLN A 185 -17.86 -9.43 -26.38
C GLN A 185 -18.77 -8.21 -26.54
N ASP A 186 -20.01 -8.30 -26.05
CA ASP A 186 -20.96 -7.18 -26.07
C ASP A 186 -20.55 -6.14 -25.03
N ILE A 187 -20.18 -4.95 -25.50
CA ILE A 187 -19.68 -3.85 -24.68
C ILE A 187 -20.73 -3.36 -23.68
N ASN A 188 -22.01 -3.31 -24.06
CA ASN A 188 -23.08 -2.83 -23.18
C ASN A 188 -23.32 -3.81 -22.03
N ARG A 189 -23.36 -5.11 -22.33
CA ARG A 189 -23.48 -6.16 -21.31
C ARG A 189 -22.26 -6.22 -20.41
N ARG A 190 -21.06 -6.11 -21.00
CA ARG A 190 -19.80 -6.01 -20.25
C ARG A 190 -19.84 -4.85 -19.26
N ASN A 191 -20.18 -3.65 -19.72
CA ASN A 191 -20.20 -2.46 -18.88
C ASN A 191 -21.25 -2.58 -17.77
N SER A 192 -22.44 -3.13 -18.07
CA SER A 192 -23.47 -3.40 -17.07
C SER A 192 -23.00 -4.37 -15.96
N GLU A 193 -22.30 -5.46 -16.31
CA GLU A 193 -21.73 -6.37 -15.31
C GLU A 193 -20.63 -5.70 -14.46
N ILE A 194 -19.80 -4.84 -15.07
CA ILE A 194 -18.79 -4.06 -14.35
C ILE A 194 -19.45 -3.09 -13.37
N ASP A 195 -20.54 -2.41 -13.75
CA ASP A 195 -21.24 -1.47 -12.87
C ASP A 195 -21.90 -2.19 -11.68
N LEU A 196 -22.48 -3.37 -11.92
CA LEU A 196 -23.02 -4.22 -10.85
C LEU A 196 -21.93 -4.71 -9.90
N ALA A 197 -20.77 -5.11 -10.43
CA ALA A 197 -19.62 -5.48 -9.60
C ALA A 197 -19.12 -4.29 -8.78
N ARG A 198 -19.04 -3.10 -9.37
CA ARG A 198 -18.66 -1.86 -8.67
C ARG A 198 -19.62 -1.55 -7.52
N GLY A 199 -20.92 -1.74 -7.70
CA GLY A 199 -21.92 -1.59 -6.64
C GLY A 199 -21.62 -2.48 -5.43
N MET A 200 -21.32 -3.76 -5.65
CA MET A 200 -20.92 -4.70 -4.59
C MET A 200 -19.63 -4.28 -3.88
N LEU A 201 -18.66 -3.71 -4.61
CA LEU A 201 -17.43 -3.19 -4.01
C LEU A 201 -17.70 -1.99 -3.10
N PHE A 202 -18.60 -1.07 -3.48
CA PHE A 202 -19.00 0.04 -2.61
C PHE A 202 -19.69 -0.44 -1.33
N GLU A 203 -20.55 -1.46 -1.43
CA GLU A 203 -21.17 -2.07 -0.25
C GLU A 203 -20.12 -2.70 0.68
N ALA A 204 -19.18 -3.47 0.12
CA ALA A 204 -18.09 -4.04 0.90
C ALA A 204 -17.23 -2.95 1.57
N LEU A 205 -16.90 -1.89 0.83
CA LEU A 205 -16.11 -0.76 1.34
C LEU A 205 -16.78 -0.10 2.55
N ALA A 206 -18.10 0.08 2.51
CA ALA A 206 -18.85 0.68 3.62
C ALA A 206 -18.74 -0.14 4.90
N ASP A 207 -18.74 -1.47 4.81
CA ASP A 207 -18.57 -2.35 5.97
C ASP A 207 -17.14 -2.25 6.55
N TYR A 208 -16.09 -2.21 5.70
CA TYR A 208 -14.71 -2.04 6.19
C TYR A 208 -14.45 -0.64 6.77
N ARG A 209 -15.08 0.42 6.23
CA ARG A 209 -14.93 1.80 6.72
C ARG A 209 -15.94 2.20 7.78
N ASN A 210 -16.70 1.26 8.34
CA ASN A 210 -17.69 1.56 9.38
C ASN A 210 -17.01 2.22 10.61
N PRO A 211 -17.30 3.49 10.93
CA PRO A 211 -16.61 4.22 12.00
C PRO A 211 -16.82 3.61 13.39
N GLN A 212 -18.00 3.04 13.65
CA GLN A 212 -18.31 2.40 14.93
C GLN A 212 -17.39 1.20 15.14
N LEU A 213 -17.27 0.36 14.12
CA LEU A 213 -16.42 -0.82 14.20
C LEU A 213 -14.92 -0.47 14.17
N LEU A 214 -14.51 0.64 13.56
CA LEU A 214 -13.11 1.11 13.62
C LEU A 214 -12.76 1.59 15.03
N SER A 215 -13.64 2.36 15.68
CA SER A 215 -13.41 2.89 17.04
C SER A 215 -13.30 1.82 18.14
N GLU A 216 -13.70 0.58 17.84
CA GLU A 216 -13.58 -0.56 18.76
C GLU A 216 -12.24 -1.31 18.63
N THR A 217 -11.34 -0.84 17.76
CA THR A 217 -10.02 -1.44 17.52
C THR A 217 -8.89 -0.51 17.95
N CYS A 218 -7.79 -1.10 18.41
CA CYS A 218 -6.52 -0.41 18.65
C CYS A 218 -5.93 0.15 17.34
N ALA A 219 -4.96 1.05 17.41
CA ALA A 219 -4.40 1.73 16.23
C ALA A 219 -3.85 0.74 15.19
N ALA A 220 -3.17 -0.33 15.65
CA ALA A 220 -2.71 -1.41 14.79
C ALA A 220 -3.86 -2.15 14.06
N GLY A 221 -4.96 -2.42 14.78
CA GLY A 221 -6.15 -3.06 14.22
C GLY A 221 -6.88 -2.14 13.22
N GLN A 222 -6.97 -0.85 13.52
CA GLN A 222 -7.50 0.17 12.62
C GLN A 222 -6.69 0.21 11.32
N LEU A 223 -5.36 0.26 11.39
CA LEU A 223 -4.49 0.27 10.20
C LEU A 223 -4.77 -0.92 9.28
N ARG A 224 -4.80 -2.15 9.81
CA ARG A 224 -5.06 -3.36 9.00
C ARG A 224 -6.42 -3.32 8.32
N ARG A 225 -7.44 -2.81 9.01
CA ARG A 225 -8.78 -2.68 8.47
C ARG A 225 -8.84 -1.60 7.38
N LEU A 226 -8.11 -0.52 7.55
CA LEU A 226 -7.98 0.54 6.56
C LEU A 226 -7.24 0.04 5.31
N GLU A 227 -6.18 -0.77 5.44
CA GLU A 227 -5.53 -1.45 4.31
C GLU A 227 -6.51 -2.28 3.47
N CYS A 228 -7.43 -3.03 4.13
CA CYS A 228 -8.51 -3.73 3.44
C CYS A 228 -9.41 -2.77 2.66
N SER A 229 -9.78 -1.64 3.27
CA SER A 229 -10.62 -0.62 2.63
C SER A 229 -9.93 0.00 1.40
N TRP A 230 -8.64 0.33 1.50
CA TRP A 230 -7.86 0.89 0.39
C TRP A 230 -7.70 -0.13 -0.74
N THR A 231 -7.56 -1.41 -0.42
CA THR A 231 -7.52 -2.50 -1.40
C THR A 231 -8.83 -2.62 -2.19
N ILE A 232 -9.97 -2.43 -1.53
CA ILE A 232 -11.29 -2.41 -2.18
C ILE A 232 -11.43 -1.16 -3.06
N GLU A 233 -10.99 0.00 -2.59
CA GLU A 233 -11.00 1.25 -3.36
C GLU A 233 -10.13 1.14 -4.63
N GLN A 234 -8.95 0.53 -4.56
CA GLN A 234 -8.14 0.21 -5.74
C GLN A 234 -8.90 -0.68 -6.73
N SER A 235 -9.68 -1.65 -6.24
CA SER A 235 -10.52 -2.50 -7.09
C SER A 235 -11.62 -1.70 -7.77
N ILE A 236 -12.23 -0.73 -7.07
CA ILE A 236 -13.22 0.20 -7.63
C ILE A 236 -12.58 1.06 -8.73
N ILE A 237 -11.40 1.63 -8.49
CA ILE A 237 -10.65 2.41 -9.49
C ILE A 237 -10.38 1.58 -10.75
N ALA A 238 -9.95 0.32 -10.57
CA ALA A 238 -9.71 -0.58 -11.70
C ALA A 238 -10.97 -0.81 -12.56
N THR A 239 -12.17 -0.82 -11.98
CA THR A 239 -13.41 -0.93 -12.76
C THR A 239 -13.61 0.25 -13.72
N TYR A 240 -13.31 1.48 -13.29
CA TYR A 240 -13.39 2.68 -14.14
C TYR A 240 -12.34 2.61 -15.24
N GLN A 241 -11.12 2.20 -14.90
CA GLN A 241 -10.05 2.05 -15.90
C GLN A 241 -10.39 1.01 -16.97
N VAL A 242 -10.97 -0.14 -16.61
CA VAL A 242 -11.39 -1.18 -17.57
C VAL A 242 -12.49 -0.66 -18.52
N GLN A 243 -13.33 0.26 -18.06
CA GLN A 243 -14.32 0.95 -18.90
C GLN A 243 -13.73 2.10 -19.73
N ASN A 244 -12.43 2.39 -19.62
CA ASN A 244 -11.74 3.55 -20.20
C ASN A 244 -12.18 4.91 -19.63
N GLU A 245 -12.78 4.93 -18.43
CA GLU A 245 -13.18 6.14 -17.73
C GLU A 245 -11.98 6.73 -16.95
N TYR A 246 -10.93 7.11 -17.69
CA TYR A 246 -9.65 7.55 -17.12
C TYR A 246 -9.77 8.80 -16.24
N GLY A 247 -10.74 9.69 -16.51
CA GLY A 247 -11.01 10.85 -15.65
C GLY A 247 -11.45 10.41 -14.25
N ALA A 248 -12.49 9.57 -14.18
CA ALA A 248 -13.00 9.06 -12.91
C ALA A 248 -11.96 8.20 -12.16
N ALA A 249 -11.19 7.39 -12.88
CA ALA A 249 -10.12 6.59 -12.28
C ALA A 249 -9.01 7.47 -11.70
N GLY A 250 -8.58 8.53 -12.41
CA GLY A 250 -7.57 9.48 -11.92
C GLY A 250 -8.05 10.29 -10.71
N ASP A 251 -9.29 10.79 -10.73
CA ASP A 251 -9.84 11.54 -9.60
C ASP A 251 -9.90 10.66 -8.33
N ARG A 252 -10.36 9.41 -8.48
CA ARG A 252 -10.42 8.46 -7.35
C ARG A 252 -9.05 8.04 -6.85
N LEU A 253 -8.05 7.87 -7.72
CA LEU A 253 -6.67 7.60 -7.28
C LEU A 253 -6.10 8.75 -6.45
N SER A 254 -6.32 9.98 -6.89
CA SER A 254 -5.89 11.17 -6.15
C SER A 254 -6.56 11.23 -4.78
N GLN A 255 -7.87 10.98 -4.72
CA GLN A 255 -8.62 10.89 -3.46
C GLN A 255 -8.11 9.76 -2.57
N LEU A 256 -7.87 8.57 -3.10
CA LEU A 256 -7.35 7.43 -2.33
C LEU A 256 -5.98 7.75 -1.73
N GLN A 257 -5.07 8.36 -2.50
CA GLN A 257 -3.76 8.76 -2.00
C GLN A 257 -3.85 9.78 -0.85
N GLN A 258 -4.77 10.75 -0.93
CA GLN A 258 -5.03 11.69 0.16
C GLN A 258 -5.64 10.97 1.37
N GLN A 259 -6.59 10.07 1.12
CA GLN A 259 -7.26 9.30 2.16
C GLN A 259 -6.29 8.40 2.92
N ILE A 260 -5.37 7.72 2.25
CA ILE A 260 -4.34 6.88 2.91
C ILE A 260 -3.48 7.73 3.86
N ARG A 261 -3.05 8.92 3.43
CA ARG A 261 -2.27 9.83 4.29
C ARG A 261 -3.08 10.29 5.50
N GLN A 262 -4.34 10.70 5.29
CA GLN A 262 -5.21 11.15 6.38
C GLN A 262 -5.56 10.04 7.37
N ASP A 263 -5.92 8.86 6.84
CA ASP A 263 -6.20 7.67 7.63
C ASP A 263 -4.95 7.27 8.45
N GLY A 264 -3.76 7.32 7.85
CA GLY A 264 -2.50 7.06 8.53
C GLY A 264 -2.19 8.06 9.65
N LEU A 265 -2.41 9.36 9.44
CA LEU A 265 -2.27 10.38 10.49
C LEU A 265 -3.24 10.14 11.66
N THR A 266 -4.48 9.76 11.38
CA THR A 266 -5.47 9.40 12.43
C THR A 266 -4.98 8.20 13.24
N VAL A 267 -4.51 7.14 12.57
CA VAL A 267 -3.96 5.96 13.24
C VAL A 267 -2.74 6.31 14.11
N ILE A 268 -1.85 7.17 13.63
CA ILE A 268 -0.68 7.61 14.40
C ILE A 268 -1.10 8.41 15.63
N ALA A 269 -2.11 9.28 15.50
CA ALA A 269 -2.62 10.06 16.62
C ALA A 269 -3.22 9.18 17.73
N ASP A 270 -3.89 8.08 17.34
CA ASP A 270 -4.48 7.09 18.25
C ASP A 270 -3.45 6.12 18.86
N CYS A 271 -2.20 6.11 18.38
CA CYS A 271 -1.14 5.28 18.94
C CYS A 271 -0.70 5.78 20.31
N ASP A 272 -0.81 4.92 21.33
CA ASP A 272 -0.60 5.27 22.73
C ASP A 272 0.51 4.48 23.45
N SER A 273 1.15 3.52 22.77
CA SER A 273 2.15 2.63 23.37
C SER A 273 3.30 2.26 22.44
N ASP A 274 4.48 1.98 23.02
CA ASP A 274 5.66 1.52 22.28
C ASP A 274 5.41 0.21 21.52
N ASP A 275 4.60 -0.70 22.06
CA ASP A 275 4.25 -1.97 21.41
C ASP A 275 3.44 -1.73 20.12
N GLU A 276 2.51 -0.78 20.13
CA GLU A 276 1.78 -0.38 18.93
C GLU A 276 2.68 0.36 17.95
N LEU A 277 3.56 1.24 18.43
CA LEU A 277 4.49 1.95 17.56
C LEU A 277 5.47 0.99 16.86
N ASP A 278 5.91 -0.05 17.57
CA ASP A 278 6.75 -1.13 17.01
C ASP A 278 6.10 -1.85 15.84
N PHE A 279 4.77 -1.96 15.87
CA PHE A 279 3.98 -2.48 14.77
C PHE A 279 3.75 -1.42 13.68
N LEU A 280 3.29 -0.23 14.05
CA LEU A 280 2.82 0.79 13.12
C LEU A 280 3.95 1.41 12.30
N PHE A 281 5.12 1.62 12.89
CA PHE A 281 6.19 2.36 12.23
C PHE A 281 6.68 1.64 10.96
N PRO A 282 7.08 0.35 10.98
CA PRO A 282 7.47 -0.34 9.76
C PRO A 282 6.34 -0.44 8.73
N GLU A 283 5.09 -0.62 9.17
CA GLU A 283 3.93 -0.75 8.28
C GLU A 283 3.64 0.57 7.55
N ILE A 284 3.60 1.70 8.27
CA ILE A 284 3.34 3.02 7.68
C ILE A 284 4.51 3.46 6.81
N ALA A 285 5.75 3.16 7.19
CA ALA A 285 6.91 3.38 6.33
C ALA A 285 6.79 2.60 5.02
N CYS A 286 6.36 1.33 5.08
CA CYS A 286 6.13 0.51 3.89
C CYS A 286 4.99 1.10 3.01
N ILE A 287 3.88 1.53 3.62
CA ILE A 287 2.78 2.19 2.90
C ILE A 287 3.27 3.45 2.19
N HIS A 288 4.07 4.29 2.85
CA HIS A 288 4.61 5.51 2.27
C HIS A 288 5.59 5.21 1.13
N ASP A 289 6.61 4.39 1.39
CA ASP A 289 7.72 4.20 0.47
C ASP A 289 7.36 3.28 -0.71
N ARG A 290 6.30 2.48 -0.60
CA ARG A 290 5.93 1.49 -1.61
C ARG A 290 4.53 1.69 -2.15
N ASP A 291 3.52 1.69 -1.29
CA ASP A 291 2.13 1.68 -1.76
C ASP A 291 1.72 3.04 -2.35
N LEU A 292 2.05 4.15 -1.67
CA LEU A 292 1.80 5.49 -2.22
C LEU A 292 2.61 5.75 -3.50
N VAL A 293 3.84 5.23 -3.59
CA VAL A 293 4.66 5.33 -4.82
C VAL A 293 4.05 4.53 -5.97
N LEU A 294 3.47 3.37 -5.69
CA LEU A 294 2.74 2.57 -6.68
C LEU A 294 1.49 3.31 -7.18
N LEU A 295 0.72 3.92 -6.27
CA LEU A 295 -0.47 4.71 -6.63
C LEU A 295 -0.12 5.97 -7.42
N ASP A 296 0.96 6.66 -7.08
CA ASP A 296 1.47 7.80 -7.85
C ASP A 296 1.87 7.37 -9.28
N THR A 297 2.51 6.21 -9.39
CA THR A 297 2.85 5.65 -10.70
C THR A 297 1.60 5.29 -11.51
N TRP A 298 0.57 4.78 -10.85
CA TRP A 298 -0.73 4.55 -11.48
C TRP A 298 -1.37 5.86 -11.96
N GLN A 299 -1.35 6.91 -11.13
CA GLN A 299 -1.83 8.23 -11.51
C GLN A 299 -1.09 8.76 -12.74
N ASN A 300 0.25 8.71 -12.72
CA ASN A 300 1.09 9.16 -13.83
C ASN A 300 0.79 8.39 -15.13
N GLN A 301 0.52 7.08 -15.04
CA GLN A 301 0.10 6.27 -16.19
C GLN A 301 -1.26 6.74 -16.75
N ILE A 302 -2.23 7.04 -15.88
CA ILE A 302 -3.55 7.53 -16.30
C ILE A 302 -3.44 8.90 -16.96
N GLU A 303 -2.68 9.82 -16.37
CA GLU A 303 -2.47 11.15 -16.96
C GLU A 303 -1.73 11.06 -18.31
N TRP A 304 -0.75 10.18 -18.42
CA TRP A 304 -0.10 9.90 -19.70
C TRP A 304 -1.09 9.38 -20.74
N MET A 305 -1.93 8.40 -20.39
CA MET A 305 -2.96 7.87 -21.30
C MET A 305 -3.94 8.95 -21.76
N LYS A 306 -4.37 9.85 -20.87
CA LYS A 306 -5.25 10.98 -21.19
C LYS A 306 -4.59 11.98 -22.15
N ALA A 307 -3.26 12.14 -22.06
CA ALA A 307 -2.49 13.06 -22.89
C ALA A 307 -2.14 12.48 -24.29
N LEU A 308 -2.35 11.19 -24.53
CA LEU A 308 -2.03 10.56 -25.82
C LEU A 308 -2.93 11.08 -26.95
N PRO A 309 -2.37 11.37 -28.14
CA PRO A 309 -3.15 11.62 -29.33
C PRO A 309 -4.05 10.41 -29.69
N PRO A 310 -5.24 10.61 -30.27
CA PRO A 310 -6.14 9.51 -30.64
C PRO A 310 -5.51 8.46 -31.56
N SER A 311 -4.55 8.85 -32.41
CA SER A 311 -3.80 7.95 -33.27
C SER A 311 -2.86 7.03 -32.49
N GLU A 312 -2.16 7.57 -31.49
CA GLU A 312 -1.25 6.79 -30.65
C GLU A 312 -2.03 5.90 -29.69
N LEU A 313 -3.17 6.37 -29.17
CA LEU A 313 -4.04 5.56 -28.33
C LEU A 313 -4.60 4.36 -29.10
N LYS A 314 -5.03 4.55 -30.35
CA LYS A 314 -5.43 3.44 -31.24
C LYS A 314 -4.27 2.48 -31.50
N GLN A 315 -3.08 3.02 -31.77
CA GLN A 315 -1.89 2.21 -31.98
C GLN A 315 -1.57 1.34 -30.76
N LEU A 316 -1.61 1.92 -29.56
CA LEU A 316 -1.38 1.22 -28.29
C LEU A 316 -2.43 0.11 -28.07
N GLN A 317 -3.70 0.39 -28.35
CA GLN A 317 -4.80 -0.59 -28.24
C GLN A 317 -4.68 -1.75 -29.24
N SER A 318 -4.10 -1.50 -30.41
CA SER A 318 -3.86 -2.49 -31.46
C SER A 318 -2.52 -3.22 -31.36
N ALA A 319 -1.63 -2.78 -30.46
CA ALA A 319 -0.28 -3.32 -30.38
C ALA A 319 -0.30 -4.73 -29.77
N GLU A 320 0.19 -5.70 -30.53
CA GLU A 320 0.41 -7.06 -30.05
C GLU A 320 1.80 -7.16 -29.41
N PHE A 321 1.86 -6.97 -28.10
CA PHE A 321 3.05 -7.32 -27.34
C PHE A 321 3.15 -8.84 -27.26
N SER A 322 4.32 -9.39 -27.54
CA SER A 322 4.49 -10.84 -27.72
C SER A 322 4.15 -11.59 -26.42
N LYS A 323 3.34 -12.66 -26.51
CA LYS A 323 2.96 -13.52 -25.36
C LYS A 323 4.17 -14.15 -24.64
N SER A 324 5.34 -14.18 -25.27
CA SER A 324 6.62 -14.61 -24.68
C SER A 324 7.08 -13.74 -23.52
N ASP A 325 6.57 -12.51 -23.38
CA ASP A 325 6.97 -11.58 -22.32
C ASP A 325 6.27 -11.86 -20.98
N SER A 326 5.24 -12.71 -20.96
CA SER A 326 4.55 -13.16 -19.72
C SER A 326 5.29 -14.29 -18.98
N ALA A 327 6.30 -14.91 -19.60
CA ALA A 327 6.97 -16.09 -19.03
C ALA A 327 7.97 -15.76 -17.89
N VAL A 328 8.26 -14.49 -17.62
CA VAL A 328 9.27 -14.10 -16.61
C VAL A 328 8.67 -13.89 -15.21
N MET A 329 7.34 -13.83 -15.06
CA MET A 329 6.69 -13.63 -13.76
C MET A 329 6.68 -14.87 -12.85
N VAL A 330 7.18 -16.01 -13.34
CA VAL A 330 7.33 -17.19 -12.51
C VAL A 330 8.75 -17.70 -12.66
N ASP A 331 9.67 -17.05 -11.94
CA ASP A 331 10.82 -17.79 -11.46
C ASP A 331 10.30 -18.82 -10.43
N LYS A 332 9.78 -19.93 -10.97
CA LYS A 332 9.39 -21.16 -10.27
C LYS A 332 10.58 -21.76 -9.52
N ASN A 333 11.78 -21.22 -9.72
CA ASN A 333 13.04 -21.65 -9.15
C ASN A 333 13.67 -20.68 -8.14
N SER A 334 12.95 -19.65 -7.66
CA SER A 334 13.28 -19.19 -6.30
C SER A 334 12.81 -20.25 -5.31
N ALA A 335 13.69 -21.23 -5.09
CA ALA A 335 13.73 -22.03 -3.88
C ALA A 335 13.43 -21.13 -2.67
N ALA A 336 12.90 -21.71 -1.61
CA ALA A 336 12.53 -21.02 -0.37
C ALA A 336 13.69 -20.26 0.29
N THR A 337 14.16 -19.17 -0.32
CA THR A 337 14.92 -18.12 0.33
C THR A 337 13.90 -17.49 1.26
N ALA A 338 14.13 -17.63 2.57
CA ALA A 338 13.42 -16.89 3.57
C ALA A 338 13.34 -15.44 3.09
N LEU A 339 12.13 -14.86 3.03
CA LEU A 339 12.01 -13.43 2.78
C LEU A 339 12.92 -12.72 3.77
N ALA A 340 13.83 -11.89 3.28
CA ALA A 340 14.67 -11.07 4.14
C ALA A 340 13.78 -10.21 5.05
N ILE A 341 14.33 -9.78 6.19
CA ILE A 341 13.66 -8.79 7.03
C ILE A 341 13.45 -7.53 6.17
N PRO A 342 12.25 -6.92 6.16
CA PRO A 342 11.99 -5.72 5.37
C PRO A 342 12.90 -4.56 5.80
N ASP A 343 13.32 -3.74 4.83
CA ASP A 343 14.20 -2.59 5.08
C ASP A 343 13.52 -1.59 6.04
N GLU A 344 12.20 -1.46 5.98
CA GLU A 344 11.40 -0.61 6.84
C GLU A 344 11.47 -1.05 8.31
N GLN A 345 11.57 -2.35 8.56
CA GLN A 345 11.74 -2.89 9.90
C GLN A 345 13.15 -2.63 10.42
N LEU A 346 14.18 -2.88 9.60
CA LEU A 346 15.57 -2.59 9.95
C LEU A 346 15.80 -1.10 10.20
N PHE A 347 15.15 -0.24 9.41
CA PHE A 347 15.16 1.21 9.57
C PHE A 347 14.61 1.60 10.94
N TYR A 348 13.43 1.09 11.31
CA TYR A 348 12.84 1.38 12.60
C TYR A 348 13.69 0.85 13.78
N GLU A 349 14.19 -0.38 13.71
CA GLU A 349 15.09 -0.96 14.72
C GLU A 349 16.36 -0.11 14.93
N ASN A 350 16.83 0.60 13.90
CA ASN A 350 17.97 1.51 14.00
C ASN A 350 17.61 2.86 14.67
N LEU A 351 16.38 3.33 14.50
CA LEU A 351 15.91 4.60 15.06
C LEU A 351 15.48 4.47 16.52
N LYS A 352 14.83 3.35 16.87
CA LYS A 352 14.25 3.12 18.20
C LYS A 352 15.21 3.44 19.37
N PRO A 353 16.47 2.97 19.40
CA PRO A 353 17.38 3.26 20.53
C PRO A 353 17.91 4.71 20.56
N LYS A 354 17.61 5.53 19.56
CA LYS A 354 18.14 6.90 19.40
C LYS A 354 17.16 7.98 19.83
N SER A 355 15.96 7.62 20.26
CA SER A 355 14.85 8.54 20.43
C SER A 355 13.82 8.01 21.43
N HIS A 356 12.90 8.87 21.83
CA HIS A 356 11.74 8.49 22.65
C HIS A 356 10.48 8.33 21.79
N PHE A 357 9.45 7.70 22.37
CA PHE A 357 8.15 7.40 21.77
C PHE A 357 7.59 8.56 20.94
N TYR A 358 7.38 9.73 21.56
CA TYR A 358 6.74 10.87 20.87
C TYR A 358 7.54 11.39 19.67
N ALA A 359 8.88 11.40 19.73
CA ALA A 359 9.71 11.85 18.62
C ALA A 359 9.71 10.83 17.46
N LEU A 360 9.67 9.53 17.76
CA LEU A 360 9.49 8.49 16.75
C LEU A 360 8.11 8.60 16.09
N ARG A 361 7.07 8.87 16.88
CA ARG A 361 5.71 9.10 16.40
C ARG A 361 5.64 10.31 15.45
N ALA A 362 6.22 11.45 15.85
CA ALA A 362 6.28 12.65 15.02
C ALA A 362 7.09 12.44 13.73
N GLN A 363 8.18 11.66 13.75
CA GLN A 363 8.89 11.30 12.53
C GLN A 363 7.95 10.56 11.54
N LEU A 364 7.09 9.68 12.04
CA LEU A 364 6.13 8.96 11.20
C LEU A 364 5.07 9.92 10.62
N GLU A 365 4.61 10.89 11.41
CA GLU A 365 3.73 11.97 10.94
C GLU A 365 4.37 12.75 9.79
N PHE A 366 5.67 13.08 9.88
CA PHE A 366 6.38 13.83 8.84
C PHE A 366 6.46 13.11 7.49
N MET A 367 6.37 11.77 7.49
CA MET A 367 6.31 10.99 6.25
C MET A 367 4.98 11.21 5.53
N LEU A 368 3.87 11.35 6.27
CA LEU A 368 2.53 11.49 5.71
C LEU A 368 2.13 12.95 5.49
N ASP A 369 2.63 13.87 6.32
CA ASP A 369 2.38 15.30 6.23
C ASP A 369 3.68 16.13 6.37
N ARG A 370 4.11 16.71 5.24
CA ARG A 370 5.28 17.60 5.21
C ARG A 370 5.01 18.96 5.84
N GLN A 371 3.76 19.40 5.98
CA GLN A 371 3.42 20.66 6.64
C GLN A 371 3.70 20.57 8.14
N GLN A 372 3.29 19.47 8.79
CA GLN A 372 3.59 19.20 10.19
C GLN A 372 5.11 19.33 10.51
N ARG A 373 5.96 18.82 9.61
CA ARG A 373 7.43 18.96 9.75
C ARG A 373 7.85 20.43 9.72
N GLN A 374 7.29 21.24 8.84
CA GLN A 374 7.61 22.66 8.74
C GLN A 374 7.17 23.42 10.00
N ASP A 375 6.03 23.05 10.57
CA ASP A 375 5.54 23.68 11.80
C ASP A 375 6.49 23.41 12.98
N TYR A 376 7.05 22.19 13.06
CA TYR A 376 8.09 21.85 14.04
C TYR A 376 9.39 22.64 13.79
N GLU A 377 9.82 22.78 12.53
CA GLU A 377 10.98 23.59 12.19
C GLU A 377 10.81 25.05 12.62
N ASN A 378 9.63 25.64 12.37
CA ASN A 378 9.34 27.01 12.75
C ASN A 378 9.39 27.21 14.26
N TYR A 379 8.79 26.30 15.03
CA TYR A 379 8.86 26.33 16.50
C TYR A 379 10.30 26.20 17.01
N ILE A 380 11.10 25.29 16.43
CA ILE A 380 12.52 25.12 16.81
C ILE A 380 13.34 26.39 16.52
N ILE A 381 13.06 27.10 15.42
CA ILE A 381 13.73 28.36 15.10
C ILE A 381 13.41 29.41 16.17
N GLU A 382 12.13 29.59 16.49
CA GLU A 382 11.67 30.55 17.50
C GLU A 382 12.30 30.26 18.88
N GLN A 383 12.23 29.00 19.33
CA GLN A 383 12.82 28.59 20.60
C GLN A 383 14.35 28.63 20.61
N GLY A 384 14.97 28.35 19.46
CA GLY A 384 16.40 28.48 19.25
C GLY A 384 16.86 29.93 19.38
N GLU A 385 16.10 30.90 18.87
CA GLU A 385 16.40 32.33 19.02
C GLU A 385 16.31 32.77 20.48
N ILE A 386 15.24 32.39 21.19
CA ILE A 386 15.04 32.69 22.62
C ILE A 386 16.20 32.12 23.46
N ALA A 387 16.63 30.89 23.17
CA ALA A 387 17.72 30.21 23.88
C ALA A 387 19.13 30.64 23.43
N GLY A 388 19.25 31.49 22.41
CA GLY A 388 20.55 31.95 21.88
C GLY A 388 21.28 30.93 20.98
N HIS A 389 20.60 29.90 20.48
CA HIS A 389 21.15 28.89 19.56
C HIS A 389 21.16 29.36 18.10
N LYS A 390 22.19 30.14 17.74
CA LYS A 390 22.36 30.75 16.40
C LYS A 390 22.45 29.76 15.22
N THR A 391 22.63 28.47 15.48
CA THR A 391 22.73 27.43 14.44
C THR A 391 21.39 26.80 14.06
N LEU A 392 20.32 27.03 14.85
CA LEU A 392 18.98 26.51 14.60
C LEU A 392 18.23 27.43 13.62
N VAL A 393 18.75 27.47 12.38
CA VAL A 393 18.20 28.28 11.28
C VAL A 393 17.56 27.38 10.22
N ALA A 394 16.63 27.94 9.45
CA ALA A 394 15.87 27.21 8.44
C ALA A 394 16.73 26.41 7.45
N SER A 395 17.89 26.93 7.02
CA SER A 395 18.79 26.22 6.10
C SER A 395 19.35 24.92 6.69
N ASN A 396 19.62 24.90 7.99
CA ASN A 396 20.19 23.74 8.68
C ASN A 396 19.10 22.72 9.02
N LEU A 397 17.93 23.18 9.47
CA LEU A 397 16.81 22.30 9.80
C LEU A 397 16.24 21.58 8.55
N LYS A 398 16.23 22.25 7.39
CA LYS A 398 15.85 21.62 6.11
C LYS A 398 16.78 20.48 5.69
N GLN A 399 18.04 20.50 6.15
CA GLN A 399 19.01 19.43 5.89
C GLN A 399 19.05 18.37 6.99
N ALA A 400 18.46 18.68 8.15
CA ALA A 400 18.40 17.76 9.28
C ALA A 400 17.44 16.59 8.97
N SER A 401 17.76 15.43 9.54
CA SER A 401 16.87 14.28 9.44
C SER A 401 15.55 14.53 10.16
N ASP A 402 14.51 13.83 9.74
CA ASP A 402 13.18 13.88 10.37
C ASP A 402 13.26 13.53 11.87
N LEU A 403 14.09 12.54 12.24
CA LEU A 403 14.36 12.20 13.65
C LEU A 403 15.01 13.35 14.44
N ALA A 404 15.94 14.11 13.82
CA ALA A 404 16.62 15.21 14.49
C ALA A 404 15.67 16.38 14.74
N VAL A 405 14.82 16.71 13.76
CA VAL A 405 13.77 17.73 13.91
C VAL A 405 12.79 17.32 15.01
N ALA A 406 12.32 16.07 15.02
CA ALA A 406 11.40 15.58 16.04
C ALA A 406 12.00 15.64 17.46
N ASN A 407 13.24 15.16 17.64
CA ASN A 407 13.92 15.23 18.94
C ASN A 407 14.15 16.67 19.41
N LEU A 408 14.56 17.58 18.51
CA LEU A 408 14.77 18.99 18.87
C LEU A 408 13.46 19.67 19.29
N PHE A 409 12.36 19.38 18.60
CA PHE A 409 11.05 19.89 18.99
C PHE A 409 10.68 19.46 20.41
N TYR A 410 10.77 18.17 20.72
CA TYR A 410 10.41 17.68 22.05
C TYR A 410 11.40 18.11 23.15
N TYR A 411 12.67 18.33 22.81
CA TYR A 411 13.62 18.95 23.72
C TYR A 411 13.14 20.34 24.18
N PHE A 412 12.75 21.21 23.23
CA PHE A 412 12.25 22.55 23.56
C PHE A 412 10.89 22.49 24.25
N LYS A 413 9.98 21.64 23.77
CA LYS A 413 8.64 21.51 24.36
C LYS A 413 8.67 21.12 25.84
N VAL A 414 9.48 20.12 26.21
CA VAL A 414 9.63 19.68 27.61
C VAL A 414 10.27 20.77 28.47
N ARG A 415 11.24 21.51 27.93
CA ARG A 415 11.83 22.65 28.64
C ARG A 415 10.77 23.71 28.95
N ASP A 416 10.00 24.12 27.94
CA ASP A 416 9.00 25.18 28.08
C ASP A 416 7.88 24.76 29.08
N GLU A 417 7.39 23.51 29.00
CA GLU A 417 6.41 22.97 29.96
C GLU A 417 6.97 22.95 31.40
N SER A 418 8.26 22.65 31.58
CA SER A 418 8.90 22.64 32.89
C SER A 418 9.14 24.05 33.47
N GLU A 419 9.30 25.06 32.62
CA GLU A 419 9.42 26.46 33.03
C GLU A 419 8.06 26.99 33.50
N ASP A 420 6.97 26.69 32.78
CA ASP A 420 5.60 27.07 33.15
C ASP A 420 5.15 26.45 34.49
N GLU A 421 5.50 25.19 34.79
CA GLU A 421 5.22 24.56 36.08
C GLU A 421 6.00 25.18 37.26
N SER A 422 7.13 25.82 36.98
CA SER A 422 7.99 26.45 38.01
C SER A 422 7.59 27.89 38.35
N GLU A 423 6.77 28.53 37.51
CA GLU A 423 6.26 29.89 37.68
C GLU A 423 4.85 29.97 38.33
N LEU A 424 4.21 28.82 38.59
CA LEU A 424 2.96 28.67 39.35
C LEU A 424 3.21 28.37 40.83
#